data_AF-A0A3S0XXM5-F1
#
_entry.id   AF-A0A3S0XXM5-F1
#
_cell.length_a   1.000
_cell.length_b   1.000
_cell.length_c   1.000
_cell.angle_alpha   90.00
_cell.angle_beta   90.00
_cell.angle_gamma   90.00
#
_symmetry.space_group_name_H-M   'P 1'
#
loop_
_entity.id
_entity.type
_entity.pdbx_description
1 polymer ?
#
loop_
_entity_poly.entity_id
_entity_poly.type
_entity_poly.pdbx_seq_one_letter_code
_entity_poly.pdbx_strand_id
1 'polypeptide(L)'
;MVWIKKLLQITGVIVLGLATWLWLTMLSPWFYSPLDEISSIEKRTHNVFVYGTLRYTAIRWVVMGGSGNPQAAALDGYQRNGLDLSPQPGSRVEGLKLEVSTEQLERLDRYERLGVRYERVKKRLIDGSSAWVYVRLPATSQLLTPFPAGEIALIP
;
A
#
# COMPACT_ATOMS: atom_id res chain seq x y z
N MET A 1 38.16 19.00 13.88
CA MET A 1 37.11 19.76 13.17
C MET A 1 36.94 19.40 11.68
N VAL A 2 38.00 19.37 10.86
CA VAL A 2 37.88 19.07 9.41
C VAL A 2 37.34 17.66 9.13
N TRP A 3 37.75 16.66 9.92
CA TRP A 3 37.27 15.29 9.78
C TRP A 3 35.78 15.12 10.10
N ILE A 4 35.27 15.83 11.11
CA ILE A 4 33.84 15.84 11.45
C ILE A 4 33.03 16.45 10.30
N LYS A 5 33.51 17.55 9.70
CA LYS A 5 32.86 18.17 8.53
C LYS A 5 32.83 17.22 7.33
N LYS A 6 33.94 16.53 7.05
CA LYS A 6 34.01 15.53 5.97
C LYS A 6 33.07 14.34 6.23
N LEU A 7 33.00 13.86 7.46
CA LEU A 7 32.09 12.77 7.84
C LEU A 7 30.61 13.18 7.67
N LEU A 8 30.24 14.39 8.09
CA LEU A 8 28.91 14.96 7.87
C LEU A 8 28.58 15.08 6.38
N GLN A 9 29.53 15.54 5.57
CA GLN A 9 29.35 15.64 4.11
C GLN A 9 29.13 14.28 3.46
N ILE A 10 29.96 13.29 3.77
CA ILE A 10 29.82 11.92 3.24
C ILE A 10 28.48 11.33 3.66
N THR A 11 28.10 11.49 4.93
CA THR A 11 26.80 11.03 5.44
C THR A 11 25.65 11.69 4.68
N GLY A 12 25.73 12.99 4.44
CA GLY A 12 24.73 13.73 3.66
C GLY A 12 24.59 13.20 2.22
N VAL A 13 25.72 12.92 1.55
CA VAL A 13 25.72 12.35 0.19
C VAL A 13 25.09 10.95 0.18
N ILE A 14 25.42 10.10 1.16
CA ILE A 14 24.84 8.75 1.28
C ILE A 14 23.33 8.83 1.49
N VAL A 15 22.87 9.67 2.42
CA VAL A 15 21.44 9.86 2.69
C VAL A 15 20.70 10.37 1.45
N LEU A 16 21.28 11.34 0.74
CA LEU A 16 20.70 11.86 -0.50
C LEU A 16 20.63 10.77 -1.58
N GLY A 17 21.70 10.01 -1.78
CA GLY A 17 21.74 8.90 -2.73
C GLY A 17 20.68 7.83 -2.44
N LEU A 18 20.54 7.44 -1.17
CA LEU A 18 19.50 6.49 -0.73
C LEU A 18 18.09 7.05 -0.96
N ALA A 19 17.85 8.32 -0.63
CA ALA A 19 16.56 8.97 -0.84
C ALA A 19 16.20 9.05 -2.34
N THR A 20 17.16 9.43 -3.19
CA THR A 20 16.98 9.48 -4.65
C THR A 20 16.72 8.10 -5.23
N TRP A 21 17.45 7.07 -4.79
CA TRP A 21 17.24 5.70 -5.23
C TRP A 21 15.86 5.16 -4.82
N LEU A 22 15.43 5.42 -3.58
CA LEU A 22 14.12 4.97 -3.08
C LEU A 22 12.99 5.70 -3.82
N TRP A 23 13.13 7.00 -4.09
CA TRP A 23 12.21 7.75 -4.93
C TRP A 23 12.13 7.18 -6.35
N LEU A 24 13.28 6.93 -6.98
CA LEU A 24 13.36 6.39 -8.34
C LEU A 24 12.72 5.02 -8.47
N THR A 25 12.86 4.15 -7.47
CA THR A 25 12.36 2.77 -7.54
C THR A 25 10.90 2.60 -7.12
N MET A 26 10.39 3.47 -6.23
CA MET A 26 9.05 3.30 -5.65
C MET A 26 8.02 4.34 -6.10
N LEU A 27 8.44 5.58 -6.38
CA LEU A 27 7.51 6.70 -6.64
C LEU A 27 7.65 7.28 -8.05
N SER A 28 8.77 7.03 -8.71
CA SER A 28 9.04 7.59 -10.04
C SER A 28 8.03 7.09 -11.08
N PRO A 29 7.54 7.99 -11.95
CA PRO A 29 6.68 7.62 -13.07
C PRO A 29 7.42 6.87 -14.19
N TRP A 30 8.76 6.79 -14.17
CA TRP A 30 9.53 6.22 -15.29
C TRP A 30 9.67 4.70 -15.25
N PHE A 31 9.58 4.08 -14.07
CA PHE A 31 9.84 2.63 -13.90
C PHE A 31 8.57 1.82 -13.62
N TYR A 32 7.41 2.45 -13.68
CA TYR A 32 6.12 1.79 -13.53
C TYR A 32 5.20 2.18 -14.69
N SER A 33 4.82 1.18 -15.48
CA SER A 33 3.75 1.29 -16.46
C SER A 33 2.53 0.55 -15.89
N PRO A 34 1.43 1.25 -15.58
CA PRO A 34 0.15 0.59 -15.32
C PRO A 34 -0.20 -0.27 -16.54
N LEU A 35 -0.71 -1.48 -16.33
CA LEU A 35 -1.30 -2.25 -17.43
C LEU A 35 -2.43 -1.41 -18.04
N ASP A 36 -2.44 -1.24 -19.37
CA ASP A 36 -3.37 -0.36 -20.10
C ASP A 36 -4.86 -0.69 -19.84
N GLU A 37 -5.13 -1.89 -19.32
CA GLU A 37 -6.47 -2.41 -19.05
C GLU A 37 -7.07 -1.95 -17.69
N ILE A 38 -6.27 -1.31 -16.84
CA ILE A 38 -6.71 -0.82 -15.52
C ILE A 38 -7.48 0.50 -15.71
N SER A 39 -8.73 0.35 -16.15
CA SER A 39 -9.85 1.31 -16.14
C SER A 39 -9.50 2.78 -15.86
N SER A 40 -9.74 3.65 -16.85
CA SER A 40 -9.66 5.11 -16.72
C SER A 40 -10.29 5.58 -15.40
N ILE A 41 -9.46 6.10 -14.50
CA ILE A 41 -9.93 6.59 -13.20
C ILE A 41 -10.83 7.80 -13.45
N GLU A 42 -12.07 7.76 -12.94
CA GLU A 42 -12.98 8.90 -13.02
C GLU A 42 -12.33 10.13 -12.37
N LYS A 43 -12.39 11.29 -13.03
CA LYS A 43 -11.89 12.58 -12.51
C LYS A 43 -12.78 13.11 -11.40
N ARG A 44 -12.72 12.49 -10.23
CA ARG A 44 -13.48 12.81 -9.02
C ARG A 44 -12.64 12.57 -7.77
N THR A 45 -13.15 12.98 -6.62
CA THR A 45 -12.61 12.55 -5.33
C THR A 45 -12.98 11.08 -5.10
N HIS A 46 -11.99 10.30 -4.69
CA HIS A 46 -12.10 8.89 -4.38
C HIS A 46 -11.85 8.65 -2.90
N ASN A 47 -12.59 7.71 -2.32
CA ASN A 47 -12.33 7.24 -0.96
C ASN A 47 -11.43 6.02 -1.01
N VAL A 48 -10.35 6.03 -0.24
CA VAL A 48 -9.42 4.89 -0.12
C VAL A 48 -9.30 4.51 1.35
N PHE A 49 -9.50 3.24 1.66
CA PHE A 49 -9.31 2.72 3.01
C PHE A 49 -7.92 2.12 3.16
N VAL A 50 -7.18 2.62 4.15
CA VAL A 50 -5.80 2.22 4.45
C VAL A 50 -5.70 1.62 5.85
N TYR A 51 -5.01 0.49 5.96
CA TYR A 51 -4.86 -0.26 7.22
C TYR A 51 -3.39 -0.54 7.58
N GLY A 52 -2.45 -0.16 6.71
CA GLY A 52 -1.00 -0.40 6.85
C GLY A 52 -0.16 0.88 7.01
N THR A 53 0.97 0.95 6.29
CA THR A 53 1.95 2.05 6.36
C THR A 53 1.37 3.40 5.96
N LEU A 54 0.40 3.43 5.05
CA LEU A 54 -0.31 4.63 4.65
C LEU A 54 -1.14 5.28 5.77
N ARG A 55 -1.23 4.68 6.97
CA ARG A 55 -1.77 5.35 8.16
C ARG A 55 -0.86 6.49 8.65
N TYR A 56 0.45 6.41 8.36
CA TYR A 56 1.42 7.42 8.80
C TYR A 56 1.41 8.64 7.87
N THR A 57 1.22 9.83 8.44
CA THR A 57 1.14 11.10 7.68
C THR A 57 2.38 11.38 6.83
N ALA A 58 3.58 11.08 7.33
CA ALA A 58 4.82 11.28 6.58
C ALA A 58 4.86 10.43 5.30
N ILE A 59 4.45 9.16 5.38
CA ILE A 59 4.38 8.27 4.22
C ILE A 59 3.36 8.79 3.21
N ARG A 60 2.19 9.25 3.67
CA ARG A 60 1.17 9.85 2.80
C ARG A 60 1.69 11.07 2.05
N TRP A 61 2.43 11.95 2.72
CA TRP A 61 3.06 13.10 2.09
C TRP A 61 4.09 12.71 1.04
N VAL A 62 4.94 11.73 1.34
CA VAL A 62 5.93 11.24 0.39
C VAL A 62 5.24 10.63 -0.84
N VAL A 63 4.25 9.76 -0.63
CA VAL A 63 3.60 8.99 -1.70
C VAL A 63 2.63 9.83 -2.53
N MET A 64 1.72 10.56 -1.87
CA MET A 64 0.62 11.28 -2.53
C MET A 64 0.87 12.78 -2.68
N GLY A 65 1.88 13.34 -1.99
CA GLY A 65 2.07 14.79 -1.91
C GLY A 65 1.11 15.50 -0.95
N GLY A 66 0.43 14.77 -0.06
CA GLY A 66 -0.51 15.33 0.91
C GLY A 66 -1.06 14.30 1.90
N SER A 67 -1.93 14.72 2.81
CA SER A 67 -2.51 13.85 3.84
C SER A 67 -3.79 13.13 3.41
N GLY A 68 -4.56 13.66 2.46
CA GLY A 68 -5.81 13.06 2.00
C GLY A 68 -6.92 13.03 3.05
N ASN A 69 -7.00 14.06 3.90
CA ASN A 69 -8.06 14.25 4.92
C ASN A 69 -8.47 12.97 5.68
N PRO A 70 -7.57 12.40 6.53
CA PRO A 70 -7.81 11.12 7.17
C PRO A 70 -9.01 11.17 8.12
N GLN A 71 -9.91 10.21 7.95
CA GLN A 71 -10.99 9.92 8.88
C GLN A 71 -10.81 8.52 9.45
N ALA A 72 -11.03 8.34 10.75
CA ALA A 72 -11.06 7.01 11.35
C ALA A 72 -12.16 6.18 10.68
N ALA A 73 -11.83 4.96 10.27
CA ALA A 73 -12.78 4.07 9.61
C ALA A 73 -12.44 2.62 9.95
N ALA A 74 -13.42 1.75 9.77
CA ALA A 74 -13.27 0.32 9.99
C ALA A 74 -13.92 -0.49 8.87
N LEU A 75 -13.28 -1.61 8.56
CA LEU A 75 -13.77 -2.62 7.63
C LEU A 75 -14.23 -3.85 8.40
N ASP A 76 -15.47 -4.26 8.19
CA ASP A 76 -16.11 -5.39 8.90
C ASP A 76 -16.06 -6.69 8.08
N GLY A 77 -15.98 -7.83 8.77
CA GLY A 77 -15.89 -9.16 8.16
C GLY A 77 -14.51 -9.53 7.63
N TYR A 78 -13.46 -8.82 8.05
CA TYR A 78 -12.07 -9.07 7.65
C TYR A 78 -11.15 -9.07 8.87
N GLN A 79 -10.04 -9.79 8.71
CA GLN A 79 -8.91 -9.78 9.62
C GLN A 79 -7.66 -9.35 8.88
N ARG A 80 -6.80 -8.59 9.56
CA ARG A 80 -5.49 -8.23 9.05
C ARG A 80 -4.48 -9.32 9.40
N ASN A 81 -3.91 -9.95 8.37
CA ASN A 81 -2.84 -10.94 8.49
C ASN A 81 -1.54 -10.34 7.94
N GLY A 82 -0.80 -9.62 8.80
CA GLY A 82 0.42 -8.92 8.42
C GLY A 82 0.17 -7.77 7.43
N LEU A 83 0.52 -8.01 6.16
CA LEU A 83 0.37 -7.08 5.02
C LEU A 83 -0.79 -7.45 4.08
N ASP A 84 -1.65 -8.39 4.51
CA ASP A 84 -2.80 -8.88 3.74
C ASP A 84 -4.10 -8.81 4.56
N LEU A 85 -5.23 -8.91 3.87
CA LEU A 85 -6.57 -8.98 4.43
C LEU A 85 -7.20 -10.34 4.09
N SER A 86 -7.62 -11.06 5.11
CA SER A 86 -8.35 -12.32 4.94
C SER A 86 -9.79 -12.16 5.42
N PRO A 87 -10.79 -12.74 4.72
CA PRO A 87 -12.16 -12.75 5.21
C PRO A 87 -12.25 -13.46 6.57
N GLN A 88 -12.86 -12.80 7.55
CA GLN A 88 -13.14 -13.39 8.85
C GLN A 88 -14.45 -12.77 9.39
N PRO A 89 -15.57 -13.51 9.33
CA PRO A 89 -16.85 -13.04 9.86
C PRO A 89 -16.75 -12.64 11.33
N GLY A 90 -17.41 -11.54 11.69
CA GLY A 90 -17.41 -11.01 13.07
C GLY A 90 -16.11 -10.30 13.50
N SER A 91 -15.11 -10.21 12.61
CA SER A 91 -13.87 -9.46 12.86
C SER A 91 -13.84 -8.13 12.14
N ARG A 92 -13.09 -7.18 12.71
CA ARG A 92 -12.98 -5.82 12.22
C ARG A 92 -11.53 -5.40 12.06
N VAL A 93 -11.24 -4.69 10.97
CA VAL A 93 -9.95 -4.03 10.74
C VAL A 93 -10.10 -2.52 10.91
N GLU A 94 -9.43 -1.98 11.91
CA GLU A 94 -9.33 -0.53 12.15
C GLU A 94 -8.29 0.12 11.22
N GLY A 95 -8.67 1.22 10.58
CA GLY A 95 -7.86 1.92 9.61
C GLY A 95 -8.26 3.39 9.46
N LEU A 96 -7.89 3.96 8.32
CA LEU A 96 -8.28 5.31 7.94
C LEU A 96 -8.95 5.29 6.58
N LYS A 97 -9.99 6.10 6.41
CA LYS A 97 -10.54 6.49 5.12
C LYS A 97 -9.87 7.79 4.70
N LEU A 98 -9.32 7.80 3.49
CA LEU A 98 -8.66 8.95 2.88
C LEU A 98 -9.51 9.42 1.70
N GLU A 99 -9.64 10.73 1.57
CA GLU A 99 -10.18 11.39 0.39
C GLU A 99 -9.01 11.80 -0.51
N VAL A 100 -8.96 11.23 -1.71
CA VAL A 100 -7.84 11.43 -2.63
C VAL A 100 -8.33 11.91 -4.00
N SER A 101 -7.56 12.80 -4.62
CA SER A 101 -7.77 13.17 -6.03
C SER A 101 -7.41 12.00 -6.95
N THR A 102 -7.73 12.15 -8.24
CA THR A 102 -7.37 11.17 -9.26
C THR A 102 -5.85 10.98 -9.37
N GLU A 103 -5.08 12.07 -9.35
CA GLU A 103 -3.61 12.05 -9.43
C GLU A 103 -2.98 11.43 -8.17
N GLN A 104 -3.61 11.64 -7.01
CA GLN A 104 -3.19 11.01 -5.76
C GLN A 104 -3.50 9.51 -5.76
N LEU A 105 -4.65 9.11 -6.32
CA LEU A 105 -4.99 7.71 -6.49
C LEU A 105 -4.03 7.00 -7.45
N GLU A 106 -3.65 7.62 -8.56
CA GLU A 106 -2.63 7.08 -9.46
C GLU A 106 -1.28 6.90 -8.78
N ARG A 107 -0.87 7.87 -7.94
CA ARG A 107 0.35 7.76 -7.14
C ARG A 107 0.28 6.59 -6.16
N LEU A 108 -0.87 6.38 -5.52
CA LEU A 108 -1.10 5.22 -4.66
C LEU A 108 -1.02 3.91 -5.45
N ASP A 109 -1.65 3.85 -6.62
CA ASP A 109 -1.61 2.68 -7.49
C ASP A 109 -0.17 2.32 -7.88
N ARG A 110 0.70 3.32 -8.12
CA ARG A 110 2.14 3.10 -8.36
C ARG A 110 2.87 2.58 -7.12
N TYR A 111 2.65 3.20 -5.97
CA TYR A 111 3.29 2.82 -4.72
C TYR A 111 2.92 1.38 -4.29
N GLU A 112 1.65 1.02 -4.41
CA GLU A 112 1.15 -0.33 -4.11
C GLU A 112 1.40 -1.31 -5.27
N ARG A 113 1.93 -0.86 -6.42
CA ARG A 113 2.19 -1.68 -7.62
C ARG A 113 0.95 -2.46 -8.06
N LEU A 114 -0.10 -1.72 -8.36
CA LEU A 114 -1.39 -2.25 -8.81
C LEU A 114 -1.22 -3.22 -10.00
N GLY A 115 -1.87 -4.38 -9.94
CA GLY A 115 -1.79 -5.42 -10.97
C GLY A 115 -0.57 -6.34 -10.88
N VAL A 116 0.44 -5.99 -10.07
CA VAL A 116 1.63 -6.84 -9.83
C VAL A 116 1.60 -7.46 -8.44
N ARG A 117 1.29 -6.65 -7.42
CA ARG A 117 1.30 -7.09 -6.01
C ARG A 117 -0.08 -6.99 -5.36
N TYR A 118 -0.81 -5.94 -5.69
CA TYR A 118 -2.13 -5.67 -5.14
C TYR A 118 -3.13 -5.43 -6.27
N GLU A 119 -4.40 -5.69 -5.98
CA GLU A 119 -5.55 -5.25 -6.75
C GLU A 119 -6.38 -4.25 -5.93
N ARG A 120 -7.18 -3.42 -6.61
CA ARG A 120 -8.03 -2.42 -5.98
C ARG A 120 -9.47 -2.91 -6.00
N VAL A 121 -10.01 -3.20 -4.82
CA VAL A 121 -11.38 -3.72 -4.66
C VAL A 121 -12.23 -2.72 -3.91
N LYS A 122 -13.43 -2.42 -4.42
CA LYS A 122 -14.38 -1.54 -3.73
C LYS A 122 -15.03 -2.31 -2.58
N LYS A 123 -14.91 -1.81 -1.36
CA LYS A 123 -15.54 -2.39 -0.15
C LYS A 123 -16.38 -1.35 0.56
N ARG A 124 -17.35 -1.82 1.34
CA ARG A 124 -18.18 -0.99 2.20
C ARG A 124 -17.59 -0.94 3.60
N LEU A 125 -17.44 0.26 4.14
CA LEU A 125 -16.96 0.52 5.49
C LEU A 125 -18.14 0.50 6.47
N ILE A 126 -17.83 0.43 7.76
CA ILE A 126 -18.84 0.37 8.82
C ILE A 126 -19.73 1.61 8.89
N ASP A 127 -19.20 2.77 8.47
CA ASP A 127 -19.95 4.03 8.38
C ASP A 127 -20.93 4.06 7.19
N GLY A 128 -21.03 2.95 6.45
CA GLY A 128 -21.89 2.78 5.29
C GLY A 128 -21.29 3.31 3.99
N SER A 129 -20.17 4.04 4.05
CA SER A 129 -19.49 4.58 2.87
C SER A 129 -18.75 3.49 2.07
N SER A 130 -18.53 3.73 0.78
CA SER A 130 -17.71 2.85 -0.05
C SER A 130 -16.32 3.44 -0.23
N ALA A 131 -15.30 2.60 -0.11
CA ALA A 131 -13.91 2.95 -0.31
C ALA A 131 -13.17 1.88 -1.11
N TRP A 132 -12.16 2.30 -1.85
CA TRP A 132 -11.20 1.41 -2.47
C TRP A 132 -10.26 0.82 -1.42
N VAL A 133 -10.05 -0.49 -1.48
CA VAL A 133 -9.14 -1.23 -0.61
C VAL A 133 -8.12 -1.95 -1.49
N TYR A 134 -6.84 -1.80 -1.16
CA TYR A 134 -5.79 -2.60 -1.79
C TYR A 134 -5.70 -3.96 -1.10
N VAL A 135 -5.96 -5.02 -1.87
CA VAL A 135 -5.92 -6.41 -1.45
C VAL A 135 -4.83 -7.12 -2.25
N ARG A 136 -4.08 -8.01 -1.61
CA ARG A 136 -2.96 -8.69 -2.28
C ARG A 136 -3.50 -9.67 -3.32
N LEU A 137 -2.82 -9.79 -4.46
CA LEU A 137 -3.18 -10.76 -5.47
C LEU A 137 -2.98 -12.20 -4.93
N PRO A 138 -3.90 -13.15 -5.20
CA PRO A 138 -3.83 -14.52 -4.68
C PRO A 138 -2.52 -15.23 -4.99
N ALA A 139 -1.98 -15.05 -6.21
CA ALA A 139 -0.70 -15.61 -6.63
C ALA A 139 0.48 -15.13 -5.77
N THR A 140 0.42 -13.89 -5.25
CA THR A 140 1.44 -13.36 -4.33
C THR A 140 1.21 -13.83 -2.89
N SER A 141 -0.05 -14.01 -2.48
CA SER A 141 -0.38 -14.50 -1.13
C SER A 141 0.02 -15.98 -0.94
N GLN A 142 -0.13 -16.83 -1.96
CA GLN A 142 0.23 -18.26 -1.92
C GLN A 142 1.73 -18.52 -1.76
N LEU A 143 2.59 -17.61 -2.22
CA LEU A 143 4.06 -17.73 -2.10
C LEU A 143 4.58 -17.44 -0.67
N LEU A 144 3.75 -16.84 0.18
CA LEU A 144 4.11 -16.45 1.56
C LEU A 144 3.39 -17.27 2.63
N THR A 145 2.42 -18.11 2.25
CA THR A 145 1.96 -19.18 3.12
C THR A 145 3.08 -20.20 3.28
N PRO A 146 3.53 -20.53 4.52
CA PRO A 146 4.30 -21.74 4.71
C PRO A 146 3.46 -22.87 4.14
N PHE A 147 4.05 -23.72 3.29
CA PHE A 147 3.41 -24.95 2.85
C PHE A 147 2.72 -25.57 4.07
N PRO A 148 1.41 -25.93 4.02
CA PRO A 148 0.89 -26.79 5.06
C PRO A 148 1.84 -27.98 5.08
N ALA A 149 2.39 -28.29 6.26
CA ALA A 149 3.23 -29.47 6.45
C ALA A 149 2.39 -30.63 5.93
N GLY A 150 2.68 -31.04 4.69
CA GLY A 150 1.92 -32.07 4.03
C GLY A 150 2.04 -33.28 4.93
N GLU A 151 0.90 -33.80 5.36
CA GLU A 151 0.80 -35.20 5.75
C GLU A 151 1.54 -36.00 4.69
N ILE A 152 2.75 -36.43 5.03
CA ILE A 152 3.41 -37.50 4.33
C ILE A 152 2.60 -38.72 4.76
N ALA A 153 1.49 -38.96 4.05
CA ALA A 153 0.78 -40.21 4.13
C ALA A 153 1.74 -41.28 3.63
N LEU A 154 2.40 -41.95 4.57
CA LEU A 154 3.08 -43.22 4.33
C LEU A 154 1.98 -44.20 3.93
N ILE A 155 1.86 -44.44 2.63
CA ILE A 155 1.02 -45.50 2.08
C ILE A 155 1.73 -46.83 2.48
N PRO A 156 1.03 -47.78 3.10
CA PRO A 156 1.60 -49.04 3.58
C PRO A 156 2.05 -49.97 2.45
#